data_AF-A0A7D7VCY1-F1
#
_entry.id   AF-A0A7D7VCY1-F1
#
_cell.length_a   1.000
_cell.length_b   1.000
_cell.length_c   1.000
_cell.angle_alpha   90.00
_cell.angle_beta   90.00
_cell.angle_gamma   90.00
#
_symmetry.space_group_name_H-M   'P 1'
#
loop_
_entity.id
_entity.type
_entity.pdbx_description
1 polymer ?
#
loop_
_entity_poly.entity_id
_entity_poly.type
_entity_poly.pdbx_seq_one_letter_code
_entity_poly.pdbx_strand_id
1 'polypeptide(L)'
;MLRFLVVMLAAGATPAAAEICLHNDSQSELLLVVDVADKATSRTGGFGTVICLPGDAGTVRVFTDFDAIEGCSRLSQSGQVERLVDFTEFDNCTWAKTPRP
;
A
#
# COMPACT_ATOMS: atom_id res chain seq x y z
N MET A 1 9.11 -33.31 -44.74
CA MET A 1 9.58 -32.88 -43.40
C MET A 1 9.14 -31.43 -43.19
N LEU A 2 8.07 -31.21 -42.41
CA LEU A 2 7.46 -29.89 -42.22
C LEU A 2 8.11 -29.22 -40.99
N ARG A 3 8.84 -28.13 -41.21
CA ARG A 3 9.47 -27.34 -40.14
C ARG A 3 8.41 -26.45 -39.50
N PHE A 4 8.04 -26.74 -38.26
CA PHE A 4 7.24 -25.84 -37.43
C PHE A 4 8.14 -24.68 -36.97
N LEU A 5 7.79 -23.46 -37.40
CA LEU A 5 8.34 -22.23 -36.86
C LEU A 5 7.63 -21.96 -35.53
N VAL A 6 8.31 -22.13 -34.41
CA VAL A 6 7.80 -21.72 -33.09
C VAL A 6 8.04 -20.22 -32.95
N VAL A 7 6.97 -19.43 -33.02
CA VAL A 7 6.99 -18.02 -32.67
C VAL A 7 6.88 -17.92 -31.15
N MET A 8 7.98 -17.60 -30.46
CA MET A 8 7.92 -17.20 -29.06
C MET A 8 7.33 -15.79 -28.97
N LEU A 9 6.10 -15.67 -28.46
CA LEU A 9 5.59 -14.38 -28.01
C LEU A 9 6.28 -14.02 -26.70
N ALA A 10 7.23 -13.09 -26.75
CA ALA A 10 7.74 -12.44 -25.54
C ALA A 10 6.62 -11.57 -24.96
N ALA A 11 6.03 -12.00 -23.84
CA ALA A 11 5.12 -11.18 -23.06
C ALA A 11 5.93 -10.03 -22.44
N GLY A 12 5.86 -8.85 -23.07
CA GLY A 12 6.36 -7.63 -22.46
C GLY A 12 5.51 -7.32 -21.22
N ALA A 13 6.09 -7.48 -20.03
CA ALA A 13 5.48 -6.97 -18.81
C ALA A 13 5.43 -5.45 -18.91
N THR A 14 4.24 -4.89 -19.11
CA THR A 14 4.05 -3.45 -18.98
C THR A 14 4.42 -3.07 -17.55
N PRO A 15 5.33 -2.11 -17.32
CA PRO A 15 5.68 -1.70 -15.96
C PRO A 15 4.40 -1.26 -15.26
N ALA A 16 4.12 -1.86 -14.10
CA ALA A 16 3.03 -1.41 -13.25
C ALA A 16 3.25 0.07 -12.92
N ALA A 17 2.18 0.85 -12.93
CA ALA A 17 2.27 2.24 -12.50
C ALA A 17 2.80 2.31 -11.06
N ALA A 18 3.68 3.29 -10.80
CA ALA A 18 4.17 3.53 -9.46
C ALA A 18 3.00 3.82 -8.52
N GLU A 19 2.98 3.16 -7.37
CA GLU A 19 1.90 3.24 -6.41
C GLU A 19 2.44 3.19 -4.98
N ILE A 20 1.80 3.96 -4.10
CA ILE A 20 1.98 3.90 -2.66
C ILE A 20 0.91 2.98 -2.09
N CYS A 21 1.31 1.99 -1.29
CA CYS A 21 0.38 1.07 -0.65
C CYS A 21 0.53 1.03 0.86
N LEU A 22 -0.61 0.83 1.51
CA LEU A 22 -0.76 0.59 2.92
C LEU A 22 -1.52 -0.72 3.12
N HIS A 23 -0.96 -1.62 3.93
CA HIS A 23 -1.56 -2.88 4.34
C HIS A 23 -1.77 -2.91 5.86
N ASN A 24 -2.96 -3.29 6.30
CA ASN A 24 -3.25 -3.55 7.70
C ASN A 24 -2.92 -5.01 8.05
N ASP A 25 -1.76 -5.25 8.68
CA ASP A 25 -1.39 -6.54 9.28
C ASP A 25 -1.68 -6.61 10.78
N SER A 26 -2.26 -5.56 11.36
CA SER A 26 -2.71 -5.57 12.73
C SER A 26 -4.04 -6.31 12.85
N GLN A 27 -4.42 -6.67 14.08
CA GLN A 27 -5.71 -7.30 14.36
C GLN A 27 -6.86 -6.29 14.51
N SER A 28 -6.57 -4.98 14.51
CA SER A 28 -7.56 -3.92 14.69
C SER A 28 -8.23 -3.55 13.37
N GLU A 29 -9.53 -3.26 13.42
CA GLU A 29 -10.20 -2.53 12.34
C GLU A 29 -9.83 -1.04 12.45
N LEU A 30 -9.33 -0.47 11.36
CA LEU A 30 -8.76 0.87 11.33
C LEU A 30 -9.19 1.60 10.06
N LEU A 31 -9.19 2.93 10.10
CA LEU A 31 -9.23 3.78 8.92
C LEU A 31 -7.82 3.91 8.34
N LEU A 32 -7.61 3.32 7.16
CA LEU A 32 -6.38 3.44 6.40
C LEU A 32 -6.49 4.63 5.44
N VAL A 33 -5.43 5.43 5.33
CA VAL A 33 -5.35 6.58 4.42
C VAL A 33 -4.02 6.55 3.67
N VAL A 34 -4.07 6.81 2.37
CA VAL A 34 -2.88 7.03 1.53
C VAL A 34 -3.01 8.40 0.88
N ASP A 35 -2.03 9.26 1.14
CA ASP A 35 -1.91 10.61 0.60
C ASP A 35 -0.73 10.66 -0.40
N VAL A 36 -1.00 11.14 -1.61
CA VAL A 36 0.00 11.37 -2.66
C VAL A 36 -0.26 12.73 -3.30
N ALA A 37 0.67 13.67 -3.12
CA ALA A 37 0.55 15.04 -3.63
C ALA A 37 -0.79 15.69 -3.24
N ASP A 38 -1.66 15.99 -4.21
CA ASP A 38 -2.97 16.61 -4.04
C ASP A 38 -4.14 15.59 -3.97
N LYS A 39 -3.83 14.30 -3.87
CA LYS A 39 -4.80 13.21 -3.87
C LYS A 39 -4.71 12.39 -2.59
N ALA A 40 -5.87 11.94 -2.13
CA ALA A 40 -5.99 11.04 -1.00
C ALA A 40 -7.01 9.93 -1.32
N THR A 41 -6.79 8.75 -0.76
CA THR A 41 -7.79 7.68 -0.72
C THR A 41 -7.82 7.08 0.67
N SER A 42 -9.00 6.62 1.11
CA SER A 42 -9.16 6.00 2.42
C SER A 42 -10.12 4.83 2.39
N ARG A 43 -9.94 3.92 3.34
CA ARG A 43 -10.80 2.76 3.54
C ARG A 43 -10.70 2.27 4.97
N THR A 44 -11.84 1.98 5.58
CA THR A 44 -11.89 1.22 6.83
C THR A 44 -11.74 -0.27 6.54
N GLY A 45 -10.93 -0.96 7.33
CA GLY A 45 -10.89 -2.42 7.31
C GLY A 45 -9.92 -3.04 8.32
N GLY A 46 -10.19 -4.29 8.67
CA GLY A 46 -9.35 -5.09 9.56
C GLY A 46 -8.15 -5.74 8.85
N PHE A 47 -7.62 -6.78 9.49
CA PHE A 47 -6.49 -7.57 9.01
C PHE A 47 -6.63 -7.96 7.52
N GLY A 48 -5.56 -7.78 6.75
CA GLY A 48 -5.52 -8.10 5.32
C GLY A 48 -5.98 -6.97 4.39
N THR A 49 -6.49 -5.87 4.93
CA THR A 49 -6.97 -4.75 4.12
C THR A 49 -5.80 -4.00 3.49
N VAL A 50 -5.81 -3.90 2.16
CA VAL A 50 -4.84 -3.13 1.39
C VAL A 50 -5.54 -1.98 0.67
N ILE A 51 -4.92 -0.80 0.71
CA ILE A 51 -5.24 0.31 -0.18
C ILE A 51 -3.99 0.81 -0.88
N CYS A 52 -4.13 1.24 -2.13
CA CYS A 52 -3.04 1.80 -2.91
C CYS A 52 -3.52 3.04 -3.66
N LEU A 53 -2.60 3.96 -3.92
CA LEU A 53 -2.83 5.17 -4.71
C LEU A 53 -1.64 5.39 -5.66
N PRO A 54 -1.88 5.64 -6.96
CA PRO A 54 -0.80 5.94 -7.90
C PRO A 54 0.06 7.14 -7.47
N GLY A 55 1.37 6.95 -7.47
CA GLY A 55 2.36 7.92 -6.99
C GLY A 55 3.73 7.30 -6.73
N ASP A 56 4.78 8.13 -6.83
CA ASP A 56 6.16 7.72 -6.54
C ASP A 56 6.53 7.85 -5.06
N ALA A 57 5.94 8.84 -4.36
CA ALA A 57 6.15 9.10 -2.95
C ALA A 57 4.88 9.67 -2.32
N GLY A 58 4.70 9.44 -1.04
CA GLY A 58 3.53 9.91 -0.30
C GLY A 58 3.62 9.63 1.19
N THR A 59 2.48 9.76 1.86
CA THR A 59 2.32 9.46 3.28
C THR A 59 1.22 8.43 3.44
N VAL A 60 1.46 7.42 4.26
CA VAL A 60 0.43 6.50 4.73
C VAL A 60 0.04 6.87 6.15
N ARG A 61 -1.25 6.80 6.48
CA ARG A 61 -1.76 7.16 7.81
C ARG A 61 -2.81 6.14 8.23
N VAL A 62 -2.89 5.91 9.54
CA VAL A 62 -3.87 5.00 10.14
C VAL A 62 -4.49 5.65 11.37
N PHE A 63 -5.80 5.48 11.49
CA PHE A 63 -6.62 6.04 12.58
C PHE A 63 -7.60 4.99 13.07
N THR A 64 -8.17 5.17 14.25
CA THR A 64 -9.25 4.29 14.74
C THR A 64 -10.52 4.46 13.90
N ASP A 65 -10.83 5.69 13.49
CA ASP A 65 -12.03 6.07 12.73
C ASP A 65 -11.88 7.46 12.09
N PHE A 66 -12.97 8.03 11.56
CA PHE A 66 -12.98 9.34 10.88
C PHE A 66 -12.97 10.55 11.83
N ASP A 67 -13.36 10.36 13.10
CA ASP A 67 -13.41 11.41 14.11
C ASP A 67 -12.12 11.48 14.94
N ALA A 68 -11.26 10.45 14.82
CA ALA A 68 -9.95 10.39 15.44
C ALA A 68 -9.05 11.55 15.02
N ILE A 69 -8.59 12.30 16.02
CA ILE A 69 -7.66 13.42 15.84
C ILE A 69 -6.22 12.92 15.70
N GLU A 70 -5.87 11.90 16.47
CA GLU A 70 -4.55 11.30 16.55
C GLU A 70 -4.52 9.93 15.88
N GLY A 71 -3.37 9.56 15.34
CA GLY A 71 -3.17 8.29 14.65
C GLY A 71 -1.69 7.96 14.53
N CYS A 72 -1.36 7.16 13.52
CA CYS A 72 0.03 6.96 13.12
C CYS A 72 0.23 7.36 11.67
N SER A 73 1.39 7.92 11.36
CA SER A 73 1.77 8.26 9.99
C SER A 73 3.17 7.80 9.63
N ARG A 74 3.41 7.56 8.33
CA ARG A 74 4.74 7.22 7.83
C ARG A 74 4.94 7.68 6.39
N LEU A 75 6.14 8.16 6.08
CA LEU A 75 6.57 8.42 4.71
C LEU A 75 6.75 7.11 3.94
N SER A 76 6.22 7.07 2.72
CA SER A 76 6.23 5.90 1.85
C SER A 76 6.70 6.25 0.43
N GLN A 77 7.21 5.24 -0.26
CA GLN A 77 7.71 5.32 -1.63
C GLN A 77 7.20 4.13 -2.44
N SER A 78 7.11 4.32 -3.75
CA SER A 78 6.68 3.26 -4.66
C SER A 78 7.65 2.07 -4.65
N GLY A 79 7.16 0.91 -5.06
CA GLY A 79 7.93 -0.34 -5.05
C GLY A 79 7.98 -1.05 -3.69
N GLN A 80 7.41 -0.45 -2.64
CA GLN A 80 7.24 -1.07 -1.32
C GLN A 80 5.78 -0.95 -0.87
N VAL A 81 5.39 -1.86 0.02
CA VAL A 81 4.12 -1.80 0.76
C VAL A 81 4.46 -1.50 2.22
N GLU A 82 3.89 -0.43 2.76
CA GLU A 82 3.96 -0.16 4.21
C GLU A 82 2.95 -1.07 4.91
N ARG A 83 3.43 -1.86 5.86
CA ARG A 83 2.63 -2.83 6.60
C ARG A 83 2.50 -2.37 8.04
N LEU A 84 1.28 -2.08 8.49
CA LEU A 84 1.01 -1.79 9.90
C LEU A 84 0.94 -3.12 10.66
N VAL A 85 1.94 -3.41 11.49
CA VAL A 85 2.01 -4.66 12.27
C VAL A 85 1.25 -4.53 13.59
N ASP A 86 1.39 -3.39 14.24
CA ASP A 86 0.72 -3.10 15.50
C ASP A 86 0.34 -1.62 15.57
N PHE A 87 -0.89 -1.37 16.04
CA PHE A 87 -1.42 -0.01 16.18
C PHE A 87 -1.30 0.44 17.63
N THR A 88 -0.63 1.57 17.84
CA THR A 88 -0.59 2.26 19.12
C THR A 88 -0.69 3.75 18.86
N GLU A 89 -1.59 4.42 19.58
CA GLU A 89 -1.83 5.85 19.41
C GLU A 89 -0.57 6.70 19.64
N PHE A 90 -0.61 7.96 19.16
CA PHE A 90 0.48 8.94 19.25
C PHE A 90 1.76 8.51 18.51
N ASP A 91 1.63 8.10 17.24
CA ASP A 91 2.74 7.71 16.35
C ASP A 91 3.64 6.57 16.88
N ASN A 92 3.18 5.76 17.84
CA ASN A 92 3.94 4.63 18.40
C ASN A 92 3.70 3.31 17.67
N CYS A 93 3.12 3.35 16.47
CA CYS A 93 2.83 2.14 15.70
C CYS A 93 4.09 1.37 15.29
N THR A 94 3.94 0.04 15.23
CA THR A 94 4.97 -0.84 14.68
C THR A 94 4.72 -1.07 13.20
N TRP A 95 5.75 -0.83 12.38
CA TRP A 95 5.68 -0.94 10.93
C TRP A 95 6.67 -1.95 10.36
N ALA A 96 6.27 -2.61 9.28
CA ALA A 96 7.15 -3.40 8.41
C ALA A 96 7.08 -2.88 6.97
N LYS A 97 8.01 -3.32 6.11
CA LYS A 97 7.99 -3.07 4.67
C LYS A 97 8.16 -4.38 3.91
N THR A 98 7.49 -4.51 2.79
CA THR A 98 7.72 -5.61 1.83
C THR A 98 7.76 -5.08 0.42
N PRO A 99 8.58 -5.67 -0.48
CA PRO A 99 8.55 -5.32 -1.89
C PRO A 99 7.14 -5.48 -2.46
N ARG A 100 6.77 -4.59 -3.36
CA ARG A 100 5.57 -4.77 -4.16
C ARG A 100 5.85 -5.84 -5.24
N PRO A 101 5.01 -6.89 -5.37
CA PRO A 101 5.14 -7.86 -6.44
C PRO A 101 4.90 -7.25 -7.83
#